data_AF-A0A7S1LSS9-F1
#
_entry.id   AF-A0A7S1LSS9-F1
#
_cell.length_a   1.000
_cell.length_b   1.000
_cell.length_c   1.000
_cell.angle_alpha   90.00
_cell.angle_beta   90.00
_cell.angle_gamma   90.00
#
_symmetry.space_group_name_H-M   'P 1'
#
loop_
_entity.id
_entity.type
_entity.pdbx_description
1 polymer ?
#
loop_
_entity_poly.entity_id
_entity_poly.type
_entity_poly.pdbx_seq_one_letter_code
_entity_poly.pdbx_strand_id
1 'polypeptide(L)'
;VESPVHNALLALQEPANIRLSLEAVVTRCRVLGKQPWAKQLLVFKQYGPLSGGSLVHPHTQVVSLPVIPPPLASRLEHSMYARSSHGRCATCFSCVDPFVGRCKTQSAGVAPPNSQAAVLAASEEQTDAKAVASSRLVHLTDHFVVSVPYASSSQYSMTVAPIRHCAHFGDVTPEELDDLARILALLAQALYHGLDDPSYNIFIRTAPTAAHVRVCGREAGQEEISSCFHWILEFRPRFPADLGGFEIASGVRVVSGLPEDHAAELRAWVKARVEDGVRPVVPVPPRTPGRTHSKHSRLSYREREREGGNSVATDKSWRSGKDCRAGLSPSPAVAID
;
A
#
# COMPACT_ATOMS: atom_id res chain seq x y z
N VAL A 1 9.65 -18.86 -4.68
CA VAL A 1 9.91 -19.52 -3.38
C VAL A 1 11.02 -18.73 -2.73
N GLU A 2 10.82 -18.26 -1.50
CA GLU A 2 11.73 -17.31 -0.83
C GLU A 2 12.67 -17.97 0.18
N SER A 3 12.39 -19.22 0.57
CA SER A 3 13.16 -19.94 1.57
C SER A 3 13.06 -21.44 1.32
N PRO A 4 14.08 -22.25 1.65
CA PRO A 4 13.90 -23.70 1.76
C PRO A 4 13.08 -24.09 3.01
N VAL A 5 13.01 -23.21 4.01
CA VAL A 5 12.31 -23.47 5.28
C VAL A 5 10.82 -23.14 5.15
N HIS A 6 9.97 -24.11 5.48
CA HIS A 6 8.53 -24.02 5.22
C HIS A 6 7.81 -22.87 5.93
N ASN A 7 8.20 -22.55 7.16
CA ASN A 7 7.54 -21.56 8.00
C ASN A 7 8.37 -20.27 8.16
N ALA A 8 9.30 -19.99 7.24
CA ALA A 8 10.15 -18.79 7.28
C ALA A 8 9.39 -17.57 6.73
N LEU A 9 8.40 -17.08 7.48
CA LEU A 9 7.70 -15.82 7.17
C LEU A 9 8.66 -14.63 7.21
N LEU A 10 8.27 -13.52 6.55
CA LEU A 10 9.16 -12.39 6.28
C LEU A 10 9.83 -11.79 7.55
N ALA A 11 9.10 -11.72 8.66
CA ALA A 11 9.62 -11.21 9.94
C ALA A 11 10.70 -12.12 10.58
N LEU A 12 10.76 -13.39 10.18
CA LEU A 12 11.72 -14.39 10.67
C LEU A 12 12.93 -14.55 9.73
N GLN A 13 13.00 -13.79 8.64
CA GLN A 13 14.10 -13.88 7.68
C GLN A 13 15.19 -12.85 7.97
N GLU A 14 16.44 -13.27 7.81
CA GLU A 14 17.58 -12.34 7.75
C GLU A 14 17.44 -11.41 6.54
N PRO A 15 17.82 -10.12 6.64
CA PRO A 15 17.78 -9.19 5.51
C PRO A 15 18.51 -9.71 4.27
N ALA A 16 19.60 -10.47 4.45
CA ALA A 16 20.34 -11.09 3.35
C ALA A 16 19.49 -12.08 2.52
N ASN A 17 18.62 -12.87 3.16
CA ASN A 17 17.74 -13.81 2.46
C ASN A 17 16.61 -13.08 1.70
N ILE A 18 16.09 -12.01 2.30
CA ILE A 18 15.09 -11.14 1.65
C ILE A 18 15.71 -10.47 0.44
N ARG A 19 16.95 -9.98 0.56
CA ARG A 19 17.74 -9.37 -0.52
C ARG A 19 17.93 -10.32 -1.70
N LEU A 20 18.25 -11.60 -1.46
CA LEU A 20 18.33 -12.62 -2.51
C LEU A 20 16.98 -12.84 -3.21
N SER A 21 15.90 -12.90 -2.45
CA SER A 21 14.55 -13.04 -3.00
C SER A 21 14.16 -11.84 -3.87
N LEU A 22 14.44 -10.61 -3.41
CA LEU A 22 14.21 -9.40 -4.17
C LEU A 22 15.05 -9.35 -5.45
N GLU A 23 16.31 -9.78 -5.41
CA GLU A 23 17.18 -9.85 -6.59
C GLU A 23 16.67 -10.83 -7.64
N ALA A 24 16.19 -11.99 -7.22
CA ALA A 24 15.55 -12.94 -8.13
C ALA A 24 14.32 -12.32 -8.81
N VAL A 25 13.50 -11.57 -8.05
CA VAL A 25 12.33 -10.84 -8.59
C VAL A 25 12.76 -9.74 -9.56
N VAL A 26 13.72 -8.89 -9.20
CA VAL A 26 14.25 -7.82 -10.07
C VAL A 26 14.80 -8.40 -11.37
N THR A 27 15.61 -9.46 -11.27
CA THR A 27 16.16 -10.17 -12.42
C THR A 27 15.05 -10.70 -13.31
N ARG A 28 14.01 -11.31 -12.72
CA ARG A 28 12.86 -11.80 -13.49
C ARG A 28 12.07 -10.66 -14.15
N CYS A 29 11.88 -9.54 -13.47
CA CYS A 29 11.24 -8.36 -14.03
C CYS A 29 12.01 -7.79 -15.22
N ARG A 30 13.35 -7.71 -15.16
CA ARG A 30 14.19 -7.26 -16.28
C ARG A 30 14.05 -8.18 -17.50
N VAL A 31 13.97 -9.49 -17.29
CA VAL A 31 13.80 -10.47 -18.40
C VAL A 31 12.40 -10.39 -19.00
N LEU A 32 11.36 -10.34 -18.16
CA LEU A 32 9.97 -10.27 -18.61
C LEU A 32 9.63 -8.93 -19.26
N GLY A 33 10.19 -7.82 -18.77
CA GLY A 33 9.95 -6.49 -19.32
C GLY A 33 10.50 -6.27 -20.71
N LYS A 34 11.44 -7.11 -21.16
CA LYS A 34 11.97 -7.11 -22.53
C LYS A 34 11.07 -7.89 -23.51
N GLN A 35 10.06 -8.59 -23.03
CA GLN A 35 9.18 -9.38 -23.88
C GLN A 35 8.18 -8.46 -24.61
N PRO A 36 8.03 -8.57 -25.94
CA PRO A 36 7.21 -7.63 -26.72
C PRO A 36 5.71 -7.71 -26.38
N TRP A 37 5.26 -8.85 -25.86
CA TRP A 37 3.87 -9.04 -25.43
C TRP A 37 3.62 -8.58 -23.99
N ALA A 38 4.65 -8.36 -23.17
CA ALA A 38 4.48 -7.96 -21.78
C ALA A 38 4.22 -6.45 -21.71
N LYS A 39 2.99 -6.06 -21.36
CA LYS A 39 2.60 -4.65 -21.20
C LYS A 39 2.69 -4.18 -19.75
N GLN A 40 2.43 -5.06 -18.79
CA GLN A 40 2.54 -4.77 -17.38
C GLN A 40 3.12 -5.95 -16.61
N LEU A 41 3.95 -5.67 -15.60
CA LEU A 41 4.40 -6.63 -14.61
C LEU A 41 3.70 -6.38 -13.27
N LEU A 42 3.12 -7.42 -12.68
CA LEU A 42 2.56 -7.43 -11.34
C LEU A 42 3.48 -8.25 -10.45
N VAL A 43 4.02 -7.62 -9.40
CA VAL A 43 4.77 -8.31 -8.35
C VAL A 43 3.99 -8.16 -7.06
N PHE A 44 3.69 -9.29 -6.42
CA PHE A 44 2.96 -9.28 -5.16
C PHE A 44 3.29 -10.48 -4.27
N LYS A 45 3.12 -10.27 -2.97
CA LYS A 45 3.26 -11.28 -1.92
C LYS A 45 1.97 -11.37 -1.13
N GLN A 46 1.63 -12.57 -0.68
CA GLN A 46 0.50 -12.85 0.18
C GLN A 46 1.00 -13.66 1.39
N TYR A 47 0.59 -13.27 2.60
CA TYR A 47 0.90 -13.98 3.82
C TYR A 47 -0.31 -14.03 4.74
N GLY A 48 -0.59 -15.23 5.26
CA GLY A 48 -1.64 -15.49 6.24
C GLY A 48 -3.04 -15.72 5.62
N PRO A 49 -3.99 -16.24 6.42
CA PRO A 49 -5.29 -16.68 5.93
C PRO A 49 -6.15 -15.58 5.30
N LEU A 50 -5.97 -14.31 5.70
CA LEU A 50 -6.78 -13.19 5.18
C LEU A 50 -6.20 -12.55 3.91
N SER A 51 -5.01 -12.98 3.45
CA SER A 51 -4.36 -12.37 2.29
C SER A 51 -4.83 -12.93 0.94
N GLY A 52 -5.65 -13.99 0.96
CA GLY A 52 -6.05 -14.77 -0.22
C GLY A 52 -5.06 -15.87 -0.64
N GLY A 53 -4.03 -16.11 0.18
CA GLY A 53 -3.00 -17.10 -0.11
C GLY A 53 -3.43 -18.50 0.33
N SER A 54 -3.23 -19.50 -0.52
CA SER A 54 -3.51 -20.91 -0.20
C SER A 54 -2.29 -21.68 0.29
N LEU A 55 -1.07 -21.15 0.08
CA LEU A 55 0.18 -21.79 0.45
C LEU A 55 0.81 -21.08 1.66
N VAL A 56 1.11 -21.84 2.70
CA VAL A 56 1.81 -21.37 3.92
C VAL A 56 3.27 -21.03 3.62
N HIS A 57 3.90 -21.80 2.71
CA HIS A 57 5.30 -21.65 2.36
C HIS A 57 5.60 -20.26 1.76
N PRO A 58 6.67 -19.56 2.20
CA PRO A 58 6.93 -18.18 1.79
C PRO A 58 7.24 -18.06 0.29
N HIS A 59 6.43 -17.25 -0.40
CA HIS A 59 6.56 -17.01 -1.84
C HIS A 59 6.11 -15.61 -2.25
N THR A 60 6.77 -15.08 -3.28
CA THR A 60 6.40 -13.89 -4.03
C THR A 60 6.05 -14.32 -5.45
N GLN A 61 5.02 -13.72 -6.03
CA GLN A 61 4.53 -14.02 -7.37
C GLN A 61 4.84 -12.85 -8.31
N VAL A 62 5.25 -13.20 -9.54
CA VAL A 62 5.46 -12.26 -10.63
C VAL A 62 4.57 -12.69 -11.79
N VAL A 63 3.66 -11.81 -12.21
CA VAL A 63 2.72 -12.05 -13.30
C VAL A 63 2.91 -10.99 -14.38
N SER A 64 3.16 -11.42 -15.60
CA SER A 64 3.22 -10.56 -16.78
C SER A 64 1.87 -10.54 -17.48
N LEU A 65 1.34 -9.35 -17.75
CA LEU A 65 0.08 -9.15 -18.43
C LEU A 65 0.28 -8.60 -19.85
N PRO A 66 -0.48 -9.08 -20.85
CA PRO A 66 -0.48 -8.53 -22.20
C PRO A 66 -1.37 -7.28 -22.34
N VAL A 67 -1.90 -6.78 -21.23
CA VAL A 67 -2.82 -5.64 -21.15
C VAL A 67 -2.40 -4.71 -20.01
N ILE A 68 -2.81 -3.45 -20.11
CA ILE A 68 -2.66 -2.47 -19.02
C ILE A 68 -3.89 -2.57 -18.11
N PRO A 69 -3.74 -2.94 -16.83
CA PRO A 69 -4.88 -3.01 -15.91
C PRO A 69 -5.54 -1.64 -15.71
N PRO A 70 -6.88 -1.56 -15.54
CA PRO A 70 -7.56 -0.29 -15.32
C PRO A 70 -7.01 0.56 -14.16
N PRO A 71 -6.63 -0.01 -12.99
CA PRO A 71 -6.02 0.78 -11.92
C PRO A 71 -4.69 1.42 -12.31
N LEU A 72 -3.91 0.76 -13.18
CA LEU A 72 -2.67 1.32 -13.71
C LEU A 72 -2.95 2.42 -14.74
N ALA A 73 -3.91 2.22 -15.63
CA ALA A 73 -4.31 3.24 -16.61
C ALA A 73 -4.75 4.54 -15.91
N SER A 74 -5.61 4.42 -14.88
CA SER A 74 -6.01 5.56 -14.06
C SER A 74 -4.81 6.22 -13.37
N ARG A 75 -3.88 5.44 -12.81
CA ARG A 75 -2.69 6.00 -12.17
C ARG A 75 -1.76 6.72 -13.15
N LEU A 76 -1.62 6.21 -14.37
CA LEU A 76 -0.87 6.88 -15.44
C LEU A 76 -1.51 8.22 -15.79
N GLU A 77 -2.82 8.25 -16.01
CA GLU A 77 -3.58 9.47 -16.29
C GLU A 77 -3.34 10.54 -15.21
N HIS A 78 -3.51 10.20 -13.93
CA HIS A 78 -3.25 11.13 -12.83
C HIS A 78 -1.79 11.56 -12.72
N SER A 79 -0.85 10.65 -12.99
CA SER A 79 0.59 10.96 -12.96
C SER A 79 0.97 11.94 -14.07
N MET A 80 0.42 11.75 -15.27
CA MET A 80 0.62 12.61 -16.43
C MET A 80 -0.03 13.97 -16.22
N TYR A 81 -1.26 13.99 -15.68
CA TYR A 81 -1.95 15.23 -15.32
C TYR A 81 -1.14 16.03 -14.30
N ALA A 82 -0.67 15.40 -13.21
CA ALA A 82 0.14 16.08 -12.21
C ALA A 82 1.46 16.62 -12.79
N ARG A 83 2.08 15.88 -13.71
CA ARG A 83 3.30 16.31 -14.39
C ARG A 83 3.05 17.51 -15.29
N SER A 84 1.94 17.55 -16.03
CA SER A 84 1.62 18.67 -16.91
C SER A 84 1.13 19.90 -16.15
N SER A 85 0.35 19.73 -15.07
CA SER A 85 -0.22 20.83 -14.30
C SER A 85 0.75 21.43 -13.28
N HIS A 86 1.60 20.61 -12.66
CA HIS A 86 2.49 21.02 -11.57
C HIS A 86 3.98 20.87 -11.89
N GLY A 87 4.33 20.37 -13.08
CA GLY A 87 5.72 20.16 -13.49
C GLY A 87 6.43 19.06 -12.69
N ARG A 88 5.71 18.21 -11.94
CA ARG A 88 6.31 17.28 -10.97
C ARG A 88 5.61 15.93 -10.96
N CYS A 89 6.36 14.87 -10.66
CA CYS A 89 5.78 13.54 -10.44
C CYS A 89 4.87 13.56 -9.21
N ALA A 90 3.66 13.00 -9.35
CA ALA A 90 2.68 12.93 -8.26
C ALA A 90 3.20 12.18 -7.03
N THR A 91 3.91 11.07 -7.22
CA THR A 91 4.50 10.29 -6.12
C THR A 91 5.64 11.02 -5.44
N CYS A 92 6.54 11.69 -6.18
CA CYS A 92 7.58 12.51 -5.54
C CYS A 92 6.95 13.58 -4.65
N PHE A 93 5.97 14.30 -5.21
CA PHE A 93 5.28 15.37 -4.50
C PHE A 93 4.55 14.91 -3.23
N SER A 94 3.94 13.72 -3.26
CA SER A 94 3.08 13.25 -2.16
C SER A 94 3.77 12.29 -1.18
N CYS A 95 4.72 11.47 -1.66
CA CYS A 95 5.32 10.37 -0.90
C CYS A 95 6.80 10.59 -0.55
N VAL A 96 7.49 11.56 -1.18
CA VAL A 96 8.93 11.78 -0.97
C VAL A 96 9.20 13.18 -0.43
N ASP A 97 8.84 14.21 -1.19
CA ASP A 97 9.14 15.62 -0.91
C ASP A 97 8.73 16.11 0.49
N PRO A 98 7.57 15.70 1.06
CA PRO A 98 7.16 16.12 2.40
C PRO A 98 8.05 15.59 3.53
N PHE A 99 8.96 14.66 3.22
CA PHE A 99 9.71 13.90 4.22
C PHE A 99 11.22 14.09 4.11
N VAL A 100 11.74 14.40 2.92
CA VAL A 100 13.20 14.46 2.67
C VAL A 100 13.81 15.87 2.77
N GLY A 101 13.08 16.88 3.25
CA GLY A 101 13.59 18.24 3.49
C GLY A 101 14.36 18.82 2.29
N ARG A 102 13.65 19.45 1.34
CA ARG A 102 14.17 19.91 0.03
C ARG A 102 15.68 20.26 0.00
N CYS A 103 16.49 19.41 -0.63
CA CYS A 103 17.61 19.88 -1.44
C CYS A 103 17.11 20.04 -2.88
N LYS A 104 17.26 21.22 -3.47
CA LYS A 104 16.84 21.56 -4.84
C LYS A 104 17.71 20.83 -5.88
N THR A 105 17.51 19.54 -6.12
CA THR A 105 18.10 18.78 -7.24
C THR A 105 17.26 17.51 -7.42
N GLN A 106 16.66 17.11 -8.53
CA GLN A 106 17.03 17.26 -9.94
C GLN A 106 15.76 17.34 -10.80
N SER A 107 15.57 18.44 -11.52
CA SER A 107 14.80 18.46 -12.77
C SER A 107 15.81 18.49 -13.91
N ALA A 108 16.38 17.34 -14.27
CA ALA A 108 17.07 17.19 -15.54
C ALA A 108 16.03 16.74 -16.57
N GLY A 109 15.53 17.71 -17.32
CA GLY A 109 14.51 17.54 -18.36
C GLY A 109 14.16 18.92 -18.91
N VAL A 110 14.79 19.28 -20.01
CA VAL A 110 14.82 20.57 -20.70
C VAL A 110 13.43 21.22 -20.79
N ALA A 111 13.26 22.40 -20.20
CA ALA A 111 12.14 23.29 -20.51
C ALA A 111 12.45 24.06 -21.82
N PRO A 112 11.49 24.26 -22.73
CA PRO A 112 11.70 25.09 -23.90
C PRO A 112 11.86 26.57 -23.48
N PRO A 113 12.74 27.33 -24.14
CA PRO A 113 12.90 28.75 -23.86
C PRO A 113 11.73 29.49 -24.50
N ASN A 114 10.85 30.04 -23.66
CA ASN A 114 10.12 31.29 -23.87
C ASN A 114 8.72 31.21 -23.24
N SER A 115 8.63 31.63 -21.99
CA SER A 115 7.49 32.41 -21.54
C SER A 115 8.02 33.47 -20.58
N GLN A 116 7.59 34.72 -20.77
CA GLN A 116 8.03 35.92 -20.05
C GLN A 116 7.55 35.94 -18.58
N ALA A 117 7.46 34.79 -17.91
CA ALA A 117 7.03 34.66 -16.52
C ALA A 117 8.21 34.54 -15.52
N ALA A 118 9.45 34.74 -15.98
CA ALA A 118 10.67 34.54 -15.18
C ALA A 118 11.22 35.80 -14.50
N VAL A 119 10.54 36.95 -14.58
CA VAL A 119 11.03 38.21 -14.00
C VAL A 119 10.01 38.75 -13.01
N LEU A 120 9.81 38.09 -11.86
CA LEU A 120 9.17 38.67 -10.66
C LEU A 120 9.45 37.82 -9.40
N ALA A 121 10.61 37.16 -9.34
CA ALA A 121 11.05 36.40 -8.15
C ALA A 121 12.32 37.03 -7.56
N ALA A 122 12.17 37.96 -6.62
CA ALA A 122 13.22 38.33 -5.67
C ALA A 122 12.70 39.23 -4.54
N SER A 123 11.95 38.67 -3.59
CA SER A 123 12.00 39.07 -2.17
C SER A 123 11.05 38.20 -1.37
N GLU A 124 11.55 37.14 -0.75
CA GLU A 124 10.92 36.58 0.46
C GLU A 124 11.94 35.69 1.17
N GLU A 125 12.62 36.35 2.10
CA GLU A 125 13.02 35.90 3.42
C GLU A 125 13.38 34.42 3.61
N GLN A 126 14.68 34.19 3.59
CA GLN A 126 15.36 32.96 3.97
C GLN A 126 15.31 32.80 5.49
N THR A 127 14.29 32.10 5.98
CA THR A 127 14.26 31.57 7.34
C THR A 127 14.72 30.11 7.34
N ASP A 128 15.64 29.78 8.25
CA ASP A 128 16.12 28.43 8.56
C ASP A 128 14.99 27.53 9.08
N ALA A 129 14.05 27.16 8.22
CA ALA A 129 12.97 26.25 8.55
C ALA A 129 13.48 24.80 8.46
N LYS A 130 13.94 24.27 9.59
CA LYS A 130 14.12 22.83 9.83
C LYS A 130 12.82 22.13 9.41
N ALA A 131 12.84 21.49 8.23
CA ALA A 131 11.63 21.00 7.57
C ALA A 131 10.84 20.08 8.51
N VAL A 132 9.61 20.49 8.85
CA VAL A 132 8.68 19.66 9.61
C VAL A 132 8.32 18.49 8.71
N ALA A 133 8.99 17.34 8.90
CA ALA A 133 8.60 16.09 8.27
C ALA A 133 7.13 15.83 8.62
N SER A 134 6.29 15.57 7.60
CA SER A 134 4.88 15.28 7.81
C SER A 134 4.69 14.20 8.88
N SER A 135 3.68 14.36 9.74
CA SER A 135 3.37 13.41 10.83
C SER A 135 3.07 12.00 10.33
N ARG A 136 2.82 11.81 9.03
CA ARG A 136 2.63 10.50 8.38
C ARG A 136 3.92 9.72 8.11
N LEU A 137 5.10 10.28 8.37
CA LEU A 137 6.38 9.56 8.23
C LEU A 137 6.43 8.38 9.21
N VAL A 138 6.82 7.20 8.73
CA VAL A 138 7.05 6.02 9.57
C VAL A 138 8.55 5.81 9.77
N HIS A 139 9.31 5.82 8.68
CA HIS A 139 10.75 5.59 8.68
C HIS A 139 11.40 6.28 7.48
N LEU A 140 12.64 6.73 7.63
CA LEU A 140 13.44 7.34 6.56
C LEU A 140 14.82 6.70 6.57
N THR A 141 15.28 6.27 5.41
CA THR A 141 16.64 5.76 5.19
C THR A 141 17.34 6.61 4.13
N ASP A 142 18.57 6.26 3.77
CA ASP A 142 19.33 6.93 2.71
C ASP A 142 18.68 6.79 1.33
N HIS A 143 17.86 5.74 1.13
CA HIS A 143 17.29 5.41 -0.18
C HIS A 143 15.77 5.44 -0.23
N PHE A 144 15.06 5.33 0.90
CA PHE A 144 13.60 5.19 0.91
C PHE A 144 12.91 6.03 1.97
N VAL A 145 11.71 6.48 1.63
CA VAL A 145 10.71 6.98 2.56
C VAL A 145 9.67 5.90 2.82
N VAL A 146 9.43 5.59 4.09
CA VAL A 146 8.27 4.79 4.53
C VAL A 146 7.26 5.72 5.17
N SER A 147 6.04 5.76 4.63
CA SER A 147 4.97 6.62 5.16
C SER A 147 3.60 5.96 5.07
N VAL A 148 2.63 6.46 5.82
CA VAL A 148 1.22 6.13 5.63
C VAL A 148 0.62 7.10 4.60
N PRO A 149 -0.02 6.62 3.52
CA PRO A 149 -0.68 7.49 2.55
C PRO A 149 -1.75 8.36 3.19
N TYR A 150 -1.83 9.63 2.78
CA TYR A 150 -2.87 10.55 3.25
C TYR A 150 -4.28 10.00 2.97
N ALA A 151 -4.50 9.42 1.79
CA ALA A 151 -5.75 8.77 1.41
C ALA A 151 -5.58 7.25 1.38
N SER A 152 -5.25 6.65 2.52
CA SER A 152 -5.08 5.20 2.62
C SER A 152 -6.41 4.47 2.45
N SER A 153 -6.41 3.39 1.66
CA SER A 153 -7.56 2.49 1.46
C SER A 153 -7.64 1.34 2.48
N SER A 154 -6.69 1.26 3.42
CA SER A 154 -6.66 0.24 4.48
C SER A 154 -5.91 0.73 5.72
N GLN A 155 -6.27 0.17 6.88
CA GLN A 155 -5.59 0.43 8.15
C GLN A 155 -4.12 0.02 8.08
N TYR A 156 -3.24 0.81 8.69
CA TYR A 156 -1.80 0.56 8.76
C TYR A 156 -1.12 0.29 7.40
N SER A 157 -1.72 0.77 6.29
CA SER A 157 -1.08 0.67 4.98
C SER A 157 0.18 1.52 4.96
N MET A 158 1.28 0.94 4.49
CA MET A 158 2.54 1.64 4.34
C MET A 158 2.89 1.73 2.86
N THR A 159 3.43 2.89 2.46
CA THR A 159 4.09 3.09 1.17
C THR A 159 5.58 3.20 1.42
N VAL A 160 6.37 2.39 0.72
CA VAL A 160 7.82 2.49 0.63
C VAL A 160 8.14 3.06 -0.75
N ALA A 161 8.62 4.30 -0.78
CA ALA A 161 8.93 5.02 -2.01
C ALA A 161 10.42 5.34 -2.07
N PRO A 162 11.13 5.08 -3.18
CA PRO A 162 12.52 5.49 -3.30
C PRO A 162 12.62 7.01 -3.29
N ILE A 163 13.69 7.52 -2.68
CA ILE A 163 13.97 8.96 -2.66
C ILE A 163 14.36 9.43 -4.07
N ARG A 164 15.18 8.61 -4.76
CA ARG A 164 15.51 8.83 -6.16
C ARG A 164 14.29 8.53 -7.03
N HIS A 165 13.90 9.50 -7.86
CA HIS A 165 12.84 9.29 -8.84
C HIS A 165 13.20 8.15 -9.80
N CYS A 166 12.38 7.10 -9.79
CA CYS A 166 12.57 5.91 -10.62
C CYS A 166 11.21 5.33 -11.01
N ALA A 167 10.95 5.15 -12.31
CA ALA A 167 9.63 4.70 -12.79
C ALA A 167 9.44 3.19 -12.71
N HIS A 168 10.51 2.42 -12.93
CA HIS A 168 10.46 0.97 -12.94
C HIS A 168 11.17 0.37 -11.72
N PHE A 169 10.56 -0.66 -11.13
CA PHE A 169 11.19 -1.44 -10.08
C PHE A 169 12.42 -2.22 -10.59
N GLY A 170 12.43 -2.58 -11.88
CA GLY A 170 13.57 -3.24 -12.51
C GLY A 170 14.87 -2.41 -12.51
N ASP A 171 14.77 -1.10 -12.32
CA ASP A 171 15.89 -0.16 -12.35
C ASP A 171 16.41 0.20 -10.94
N VAL A 172 16.04 -0.62 -9.95
CA VAL A 172 16.60 -0.53 -8.59
C VAL A 172 18.09 -0.87 -8.60
N THR A 173 18.86 -0.06 -7.87
CA THR A 173 20.31 -0.24 -7.68
C THR A 173 20.60 -1.30 -6.62
N PRO A 174 21.81 -1.89 -6.59
CA PRO A 174 22.19 -2.84 -5.55
C PRO A 174 22.04 -2.29 -4.12
N GLU A 175 22.42 -1.02 -3.91
CA GLU A 175 22.37 -0.34 -2.62
C GLU A 175 20.93 -0.10 -2.16
N GLU A 176 20.07 0.37 -3.07
CA GLU A 176 18.63 0.47 -2.82
C GLU A 176 18.01 -0.91 -2.54
N LEU A 177 18.49 -1.96 -3.20
CA LEU A 177 17.96 -3.31 -2.99
C LEU A 177 18.34 -3.88 -1.61
N ASP A 178 19.56 -3.62 -1.15
CA ASP A 178 20.01 -3.97 0.21
C ASP A 178 19.20 -3.22 1.26
N ASP A 179 18.91 -1.94 1.02
CA ASP A 179 18.13 -1.12 1.93
C ASP A 179 16.66 -1.52 1.98
N LEU A 180 16.06 -1.79 0.82
CA LEU A 180 14.70 -2.31 0.72
C LEU A 180 14.55 -3.63 1.48
N ALA A 181 15.54 -4.52 1.42
CA ALA A 181 15.51 -5.78 2.16
C ALA A 181 15.49 -5.57 3.68
N ARG A 182 16.30 -4.63 4.19
CA ARG A 182 16.29 -4.24 5.61
C ARG A 182 14.95 -3.62 6.02
N ILE A 183 14.39 -2.74 5.18
CA ILE A 183 13.07 -2.14 5.42
C ILE A 183 11.98 -3.20 5.48
N LEU A 184 11.96 -4.16 4.55
CA LEU A 184 10.95 -5.21 4.55
C LEU A 184 11.03 -6.11 5.79
N ALA A 185 12.25 -6.45 6.24
CA ALA A 185 12.44 -7.14 7.52
C ALA A 185 11.89 -6.29 8.67
N LEU A 186 12.34 -5.03 8.77
CA LEU A 186 11.96 -4.10 9.83
C LEU A 186 10.44 -3.91 9.94
N LEU A 187 9.76 -3.67 8.82
CA LEU A 187 8.31 -3.47 8.78
C LEU A 187 7.56 -4.76 9.14
N ALA A 188 7.99 -5.91 8.62
CA ALA A 188 7.37 -7.19 8.96
C ALA A 188 7.51 -7.49 10.47
N GLN A 189 8.66 -7.21 11.08
CA GLN A 189 8.90 -7.40 12.51
C GLN A 189 8.10 -6.42 13.37
N ALA A 190 8.00 -5.16 12.94
CA ALA A 190 7.18 -4.15 13.61
C ALA A 190 5.70 -4.59 13.62
N LEU A 191 5.18 -5.10 12.51
CA LEU A 191 3.81 -5.64 12.44
C LEU A 191 3.66 -6.93 13.26
N TYR A 192 4.65 -7.82 13.25
CA TYR A 192 4.63 -9.07 14.02
C TYR A 192 4.39 -8.79 15.51
N HIS A 193 5.09 -7.82 16.08
CA HIS A 193 4.94 -7.46 17.49
C HIS A 193 3.80 -6.47 17.77
N GLY A 194 3.61 -5.49 16.89
CA GLY A 194 2.65 -4.41 17.09
C GLY A 194 1.19 -4.84 16.87
N LEU A 195 0.98 -5.78 15.96
CA LEU A 195 -0.35 -6.22 15.52
C LEU A 195 -0.60 -7.73 15.66
N ASP A 196 0.25 -8.43 16.43
CA ASP A 196 0.13 -9.88 16.69
C ASP A 196 0.13 -10.72 15.41
N ASP A 197 1.18 -10.54 14.60
CA ASP A 197 1.41 -11.24 13.31
C ASP A 197 0.20 -11.25 12.36
N PRO A 198 -0.23 -10.07 11.86
CA PRO A 198 -1.39 -9.99 10.99
C PRO A 198 -1.08 -10.64 9.63
N SER A 199 -2.12 -11.16 8.97
CA SER A 199 -2.03 -11.43 7.53
C SER A 199 -1.70 -10.14 6.76
N TYR A 200 -1.00 -10.23 5.64
CA TYR A 200 -0.68 -9.05 4.83
C TYR A 200 -0.55 -9.36 3.34
N ASN A 201 -0.64 -8.31 2.53
CA ASN A 201 -0.25 -8.31 1.14
C ASN A 201 0.83 -7.25 0.88
N ILE A 202 1.78 -7.55 0.02
CA ILE A 202 2.76 -6.59 -0.49
C ILE A 202 2.58 -6.48 -2.00
N PHE A 203 2.60 -5.27 -2.55
CA PHE A 203 2.46 -5.01 -3.98
C PHE A 203 3.56 -4.07 -4.46
N ILE A 204 4.19 -4.37 -5.59
CA ILE A 204 5.07 -3.41 -6.28
C ILE A 204 4.29 -2.75 -7.40
N ARG A 205 4.24 -1.42 -7.34
CA ARG A 205 3.51 -0.56 -8.26
C ARG A 205 4.46 0.06 -9.27
N THR A 206 4.98 -0.74 -10.19
CA THR A 206 5.92 -0.30 -11.24
C THR A 206 5.24 0.25 -12.50
N ALA A 207 5.95 1.08 -13.26
CA ALA A 207 5.54 1.57 -14.58
C ALA A 207 5.38 0.43 -15.61
N PRO A 208 4.52 0.62 -16.63
CA PRO A 208 4.29 -0.35 -17.70
C PRO A 208 5.54 -0.57 -18.56
N THR A 209 5.67 -1.78 -19.11
CA THR A 209 6.81 -2.18 -19.96
C THR A 209 6.54 -2.01 -21.45
N ALA A 210 5.28 -1.76 -21.85
CA ALA A 210 4.92 -1.54 -23.25
C ALA A 210 5.57 -0.27 -23.81
N ALA A 211 6.18 -0.34 -25.00
CA ALA A 211 6.86 0.81 -25.63
C ALA A 211 5.97 2.07 -25.72
N HIS A 212 4.68 1.86 -25.99
CA HIS A 212 3.65 2.91 -25.99
C HIS A 212 2.43 2.44 -25.20
N VAL A 213 1.85 3.35 -24.42
CA VAL A 213 0.60 3.13 -23.69
C VAL A 213 -0.39 4.22 -24.07
N ARG A 214 -1.63 3.83 -24.38
CA ARG A 214 -2.72 4.78 -24.59
C ARG A 214 -3.26 5.24 -23.24
N VAL A 215 -3.17 6.54 -22.98
CA VAL A 215 -3.64 7.20 -21.76
C VAL A 215 -4.47 8.42 -22.18
N CYS A 216 -5.71 8.57 -21.69
CA CYS A 216 -6.61 9.68 -22.07
C CYS A 216 -6.78 9.86 -23.59
N GLY A 217 -6.83 8.78 -24.37
CA GLY A 217 -6.99 8.84 -25.83
C GLY A 217 -5.73 9.22 -26.62
N ARG A 218 -4.61 9.54 -25.96
CA ARG A 218 -3.32 9.81 -26.61
C ARG A 218 -2.32 8.68 -26.34
N GLU A 219 -1.34 8.53 -27.22
CA GLU A 219 -0.22 7.62 -26.98
C GLU A 219 0.87 8.32 -26.17
N ALA A 220 1.41 7.60 -25.20
CA ALA A 220 2.50 8.01 -24.35
C ALA A 220 3.67 7.03 -24.51
N GLY A 221 4.84 7.55 -24.82
CA GLY A 221 6.08 6.77 -24.88
C GLY A 221 6.70 6.54 -23.51
N GLN A 222 7.70 5.66 -23.45
CA GLN A 222 8.41 5.31 -22.21
C GLN A 222 9.12 6.49 -21.54
N GLU A 223 9.67 7.43 -22.30
CA GLU A 223 10.33 8.62 -21.74
C GLU A 223 9.35 9.50 -20.96
N GLU A 224 8.18 9.74 -21.54
CA GLU A 224 7.14 10.54 -20.90
C GLU A 224 6.62 9.85 -19.64
N ILE A 225 6.30 8.55 -19.73
CA ILE A 225 5.88 7.73 -18.59
C ILE A 225 6.95 7.77 -17.49
N SER A 226 8.22 7.61 -17.86
CA SER A 226 9.34 7.62 -16.91
C SER A 226 9.49 8.97 -16.21
N SER A 227 9.14 10.07 -16.88
CA SER A 227 9.22 11.42 -16.29
C SER A 227 8.11 11.72 -15.27
N CYS A 228 6.96 11.05 -15.37
CA CYS A 228 5.79 11.34 -14.54
C CYS A 228 5.47 10.23 -13.54
N PHE A 229 5.98 9.02 -13.75
CA PHE A 229 5.66 7.85 -12.95
C PHE A 229 6.82 7.46 -12.05
N HIS A 230 6.51 6.96 -10.85
CA HIS A 230 7.49 6.56 -9.86
C HIS A 230 6.98 5.31 -9.17
N TRP A 231 7.79 4.25 -9.19
CA TRP A 231 7.41 3.00 -8.55
C TRP A 231 7.35 3.15 -7.04
N ILE A 232 6.44 2.42 -6.41
CA ILE A 232 6.34 2.31 -4.95
C ILE A 232 6.10 0.85 -4.58
N LEU A 233 6.42 0.50 -3.35
CA LEU A 233 5.94 -0.73 -2.71
C LEU A 233 4.84 -0.37 -1.71
N GLU A 234 3.71 -1.06 -1.82
CA GLU A 234 2.61 -0.97 -0.87
C GLU A 234 2.62 -2.19 0.05
N PHE A 235 2.73 -1.97 1.35
CA PHE A 235 2.61 -3.01 2.37
C PHE A 235 1.25 -2.84 3.08
N ARG A 236 0.38 -3.83 2.95
CA ARG A 236 -1.01 -3.77 3.43
C ARG A 236 -1.31 -4.90 4.42
N PRO A 237 -1.32 -4.63 5.74
CA PRO A 237 -1.90 -5.52 6.73
C PRO A 237 -3.39 -5.79 6.44
N ARG A 238 -3.85 -6.98 6.79
CA ARG A 238 -5.22 -7.45 6.57
C ARG A 238 -5.86 -7.75 7.92
N PHE A 239 -7.07 -7.21 8.11
CA PHE A 239 -7.86 -7.38 9.30
C PHE A 239 -9.15 -8.15 8.97
N PRO A 240 -9.77 -8.86 9.94
CA PRO A 240 -10.99 -9.65 9.74
C PRO A 240 -12.27 -8.87 9.35
N ALA A 241 -12.17 -7.64 8.87
CA ALA A 241 -13.31 -6.89 8.39
C ALA A 241 -13.60 -7.29 6.93
N ASP A 242 -14.68 -8.04 6.73
CA ASP A 242 -15.26 -8.19 5.40
C ASP A 242 -15.68 -6.83 4.86
N LEU A 243 -15.56 -6.63 3.54
CA LEU A 243 -16.09 -5.44 2.89
C LEU A 243 -17.60 -5.40 3.14
N GLY A 244 -18.08 -4.32 3.73
CA GLY A 244 -19.50 -4.10 3.94
C GLY A 244 -20.24 -3.85 2.63
N GLY A 245 -21.57 -3.85 2.69
CA GLY A 245 -22.41 -3.57 1.52
C GLY A 245 -22.12 -2.20 0.90
N PHE A 246 -21.71 -1.22 1.70
CA PHE A 246 -21.31 0.11 1.21
C PHE A 246 -20.04 0.04 0.36
N GLU A 247 -18.98 -0.60 0.85
CA GLU A 247 -17.71 -0.75 0.12
C GLU A 247 -17.91 -1.52 -1.18
N ILE A 248 -18.71 -2.60 -1.15
CA ILE A 248 -19.00 -3.41 -2.33
C ILE A 248 -19.81 -2.61 -3.36
N ALA A 249 -20.85 -1.90 -2.93
CA ALA A 249 -21.73 -1.17 -3.84
C ALA A 249 -21.08 0.09 -4.44
N SER A 250 -20.26 0.79 -3.65
CA SER A 250 -19.69 2.09 -4.05
C SER A 250 -18.26 2.01 -4.57
N GLY A 251 -17.51 0.96 -4.20
CA GLY A 251 -16.06 0.91 -4.38
C GLY A 251 -15.25 1.84 -3.45
N VAL A 252 -15.92 2.60 -2.58
CA VAL A 252 -15.28 3.51 -1.60
C VAL A 252 -14.94 2.73 -0.34
N ARG A 253 -13.72 2.90 0.18
CA ARG A 253 -13.25 2.20 1.38
C ARG A 253 -13.49 3.03 2.64
N VAL A 254 -14.12 2.44 3.65
CA VAL A 254 -14.14 3.00 5.00
C VAL A 254 -12.93 2.48 5.77
N VAL A 255 -12.15 3.39 6.32
CA VAL A 255 -10.96 3.08 7.13
C VAL A 255 -11.16 3.70 8.50
N SER A 256 -11.06 2.89 9.56
CA SER A 256 -11.08 3.41 10.93
C SER A 256 -9.68 3.90 11.32
N GLY A 257 -9.60 5.09 11.92
CA GLY A 257 -8.34 5.73 12.32
C GLY A 257 -7.78 6.67 11.25
N LEU A 258 -7.13 7.75 11.68
CA LEU A 258 -6.46 8.68 10.77
C LEU A 258 -5.11 8.11 10.31
N PRO A 259 -4.64 8.47 9.10
CA PRO A 259 -3.33 8.04 8.63
C PRO A 259 -2.19 8.54 9.53
N GLU A 260 -2.35 9.70 10.17
CA GLU A 260 -1.41 10.24 11.16
C GLU A 260 -1.31 9.37 12.42
N ASP A 261 -2.44 8.86 12.92
CA ASP A 261 -2.47 7.97 14.10
C ASP A 261 -1.80 6.63 13.79
N HIS A 262 -2.15 6.02 12.65
CA HIS A 262 -1.49 4.80 12.18
C HIS A 262 0.02 5.01 12.02
N ALA A 263 0.45 6.15 11.48
CA ALA A 263 1.86 6.46 11.32
C ALA A 263 2.57 6.64 12.67
N ALA A 264 1.92 7.25 13.66
CA ALA A 264 2.48 7.40 15.01
C ALA A 264 2.72 6.03 15.67
N GLU A 265 1.76 5.11 15.60
CA GLU A 265 1.89 3.76 16.15
C GLU A 265 2.97 2.95 15.41
N LEU A 266 2.93 2.92 14.07
CA LEU A 266 3.92 2.23 13.25
C LEU A 266 5.33 2.74 13.53
N ARG A 267 5.51 4.06 13.62
CA ARG A 267 6.82 4.67 13.92
C ARG A 267 7.32 4.28 15.30
N ALA A 268 6.45 4.16 16.30
CA ALA A 268 6.85 3.68 17.63
C ALA A 268 7.35 2.23 17.57
N TRP A 269 6.64 1.34 16.87
CA TRP A 269 7.06 -0.06 16.70
C TRP A 269 8.36 -0.18 15.90
N VAL A 270 8.49 0.57 14.82
CA VAL A 270 9.71 0.60 13.99
C VAL A 270 10.89 1.13 14.80
N LYS A 271 10.73 2.22 15.55
CA LYS A 271 11.79 2.78 16.40
C LYS A 271 12.29 1.75 17.40
N ALA A 272 11.39 1.06 18.09
CA ALA A 272 11.77 0.00 19.04
C ALA A 272 12.59 -1.12 18.36
N ARG A 273 12.24 -1.52 17.13
CA ARG A 273 12.99 -2.53 16.36
C ARG A 273 14.35 -2.04 15.86
N VAL A 274 14.46 -0.77 15.47
CA VAL A 274 15.75 -0.18 15.08
C VAL A 274 16.71 -0.17 16.28
N GLU A 275 16.22 0.19 17.47
CA GLU A 275 17.02 0.22 18.70
C GLU A 275 17.49 -1.18 19.13
N ASP A 276 16.67 -2.21 18.96
CA ASP A 276 17.03 -3.62 19.23
C ASP A 276 17.97 -4.23 18.16
N GLY A 277 18.12 -3.55 17.02
CA GLY A 277 18.77 -4.04 15.81
C GLY A 277 17.86 -4.95 15.00
N VAL A 278 17.81 -4.74 13.67
CA VAL A 278 17.00 -5.57 12.76
C VAL A 278 17.60 -6.98 12.71
N ARG A 279 17.02 -7.88 13.49
CA ARG A 279 17.39 -9.30 13.58
C ARG A 279 16.13 -10.14 13.43
N PRO A 280 16.19 -11.35 12.84
CA PRO A 280 15.04 -12.23 12.75
C PRO A 280 14.33 -12.37 14.08
N VAL A 281 13.00 -12.28 14.05
CA VAL A 281 12.21 -12.50 15.25
C VAL A 281 12.36 -13.97 15.68
N VAL A 282 12.47 -14.20 16.98
CA VAL A 282 12.34 -15.55 17.54
C VAL A 282 10.85 -15.84 17.64
N PRO A 283 10.33 -16.90 16.97
CA PRO A 283 8.91 -17.21 17.02
C PRO A 283 8.43 -17.35 18.46
N VAL A 284 7.43 -16.56 18.85
CA VAL A 284 6.77 -16.73 20.13
C VAL A 284 5.77 -17.88 19.95
N PRO A 285 5.79 -18.94 20.80
CA PRO A 285 4.78 -19.98 20.71
C PRO A 285 3.38 -19.37 20.85
N PRO A 286 2.37 -19.90 20.14
CA PRO A 286 1.02 -19.34 20.18
C PRO A 286 0.58 -19.25 21.64
N ARG A 287 0.16 -18.06 22.06
CA ARG A 287 -0.41 -17.88 23.39
C ARG A 287 -1.59 -18.84 23.49
N THR A 288 -1.58 -19.71 24.50
CA THR A 288 -2.77 -20.49 24.89
C THR A 288 -3.94 -19.52 24.93
N PRO A 289 -5.12 -19.84 24.38
CA PRO A 289 -6.24 -18.89 24.30
C PRO A 289 -6.78 -18.56 25.70
N GLY A 290 -6.04 -17.73 26.43
CA GLY A 290 -6.52 -16.95 27.55
C GLY A 290 -7.22 -15.73 26.96
N ARG A 291 -8.37 -15.37 27.53
CA ARG A 291 -9.11 -14.15 27.21
C ARG A 291 -8.21 -12.92 27.30
N THR A 292 -7.50 -12.58 26.24
CA THR A 292 -6.83 -11.30 26.09
C THR A 292 -7.50 -10.57 24.94
N HIS A 293 -8.38 -9.64 25.31
CA HIS A 293 -8.95 -8.69 24.35
C HIS A 293 -7.81 -7.83 23.81
N SER A 294 -7.43 -8.03 22.55
CA SER A 294 -6.71 -7.01 21.78
C SER A 294 -7.51 -5.71 21.88
N LYS A 295 -6.87 -4.61 22.31
CA LYS A 295 -7.52 -3.30 22.41
C LYS A 295 -8.06 -2.83 21.04
N HIS A 296 -7.48 -3.32 19.95
CA HIS A 296 -7.91 -3.00 18.58
C HIS A 296 -9.21 -3.70 18.16
N SER A 297 -9.73 -4.66 18.93
CA SER A 297 -11.04 -5.28 18.69
C SER A 297 -12.20 -4.58 19.42
N ARG A 298 -11.94 -3.48 20.16
CA ARG A 298 -12.94 -2.81 21.02
C ARG A 298 -13.48 -1.47 20.52
N LEU A 299 -13.07 -1.02 19.33
CA LEU A 299 -13.54 0.26 18.77
C LEU A 299 -14.91 0.19 18.09
N SER A 300 -15.61 -0.95 18.15
CA SER A 300 -17.04 -0.99 17.88
C SER A 300 -17.81 -1.20 19.19
N TYR A 301 -18.71 -0.26 19.48
CA TYR A 301 -19.91 -0.43 20.32
C TYR A 301 -19.93 0.07 21.79
N ARG A 302 -18.94 0.80 22.34
CA ARG A 302 -18.96 1.12 23.80
C ARG A 302 -19.06 2.57 24.28
N GLU A 303 -19.52 3.52 23.46
CA GLU A 303 -19.72 4.91 23.91
C GLU A 303 -21.04 5.54 23.44
N ARG A 304 -22.17 4.81 23.53
CA ARG A 304 -23.50 5.42 23.29
C ARG A 304 -24.60 5.07 24.30
N GLU A 305 -24.24 4.50 25.45
CA GLU A 305 -25.20 4.18 26.53
C GLU A 305 -24.86 4.80 27.90
N ARG A 306 -23.96 5.79 27.93
CA ARG A 306 -23.70 6.56 29.16
C ARG A 306 -23.86 8.04 28.93
N GLU A 307 -25.06 8.41 28.51
CA GLU A 307 -25.70 9.68 28.85
C GLU A 307 -27.20 9.45 28.66
N GLY A 308 -27.85 9.11 29.78
CA GLY A 308 -29.26 8.81 29.82
C GLY A 308 -30.12 10.07 29.70
N GLY A 309 -31.33 9.88 29.21
CA GLY A 309 -32.46 10.76 29.51
C GLY A 309 -33.26 11.23 28.30
N ASN A 310 -34.03 10.34 27.66
CA ASN A 310 -35.49 10.51 27.66
C ASN A 310 -36.21 9.33 27.01
N SER A 311 -37.21 8.85 27.73
CA SER A 311 -38.17 7.82 27.39
C SER A 311 -39.05 8.21 26.22
N VAL A 312 -39.23 7.32 25.25
CA VAL A 312 -40.50 7.19 24.53
C VAL A 312 -40.84 5.70 24.41
N ALA A 313 -42.03 5.36 24.88
CA ALA A 313 -42.55 4.02 25.02
C ALA A 313 -42.78 3.32 23.67
N THR A 314 -42.52 2.01 23.61
CA THR A 314 -43.18 1.13 22.65
C THR A 314 -43.77 -0.06 23.38
N ASP A 315 -45.08 -0.15 23.24
CA ASP A 315 -45.99 -1.09 23.87
C ASP A 315 -45.68 -2.55 23.46
N LYS A 316 -45.84 -3.45 24.43
CA LYS A 316 -45.63 -4.88 24.29
C LYS A 316 -46.96 -5.53 23.94
N SER A 317 -47.17 -5.89 22.69
CA SER A 317 -48.02 -7.05 22.38
C SER A 317 -47.64 -7.63 21.04
N TRP A 318 -47.28 -8.91 21.02
CA TRP A 318 -47.87 -9.91 20.12
C TRP A 318 -47.22 -11.26 20.42
N ARG A 319 -47.96 -12.11 21.15
CA ARG A 319 -47.72 -13.55 21.25
C ARG A 319 -48.78 -14.29 20.46
N SER A 320 -48.30 -15.33 19.78
CA SER A 320 -48.92 -16.62 19.45
C SER A 320 -50.16 -16.67 18.53
N GLY A 321 -49.96 -17.34 17.39
CA GLY A 321 -50.52 -18.68 17.20
C GLY A 321 -51.55 -18.86 16.07
N LYS A 322 -51.19 -19.74 15.12
CA LYS A 322 -52.03 -20.64 14.31
C LYS A 322 -53.06 -20.00 13.36
N ASP A 323 -52.87 -20.16 12.06
CA ASP A 323 -53.52 -21.20 11.24
C ASP A 323 -53.19 -21.03 9.74
N CYS A 324 -53.57 -22.06 8.96
CA CYS A 324 -53.64 -22.11 7.49
C CYS A 324 -52.42 -22.69 6.74
N ARG A 325 -52.40 -24.04 6.64
CA ARG A 325 -52.00 -24.73 5.41
C ARG A 325 -53.06 -24.48 4.33
N ALA A 326 -52.64 -24.12 3.11
CA ALA A 326 -53.19 -24.61 1.84
C ALA A 326 -52.42 -24.00 0.63
N GLY A 327 -52.06 -24.84 -0.34
CA GLY A 327 -51.87 -24.41 -1.74
C GLY A 327 -50.43 -24.33 -2.26
N LEU A 328 -49.89 -25.47 -2.70
CA LEU A 328 -48.75 -25.55 -3.61
C LEU A 328 -49.24 -25.39 -5.07
N SER A 329 -48.57 -24.53 -5.86
CA SER A 329 -48.27 -24.79 -7.27
C SER A 329 -47.07 -23.92 -7.74
N PRO A 330 -46.12 -24.46 -8.51
CA PRO A 330 -44.97 -23.72 -9.01
C PRO A 330 -45.28 -23.13 -10.40
N SER A 331 -44.69 -21.97 -10.73
CA SER A 331 -44.64 -21.45 -12.10
C SER A 331 -43.21 -21.22 -12.56
N PRO A 332 -42.94 -21.34 -13.87
CA PRO A 332 -41.70 -21.91 -14.38
C PRO A 332 -40.68 -20.86 -14.82
N ALA A 333 -39.45 -21.36 -14.98
CA ALA A 333 -38.30 -20.66 -15.53
C ALA A 333 -38.57 -20.13 -16.95
N VAL A 334 -38.09 -18.91 -17.20
CA VAL A 334 -38.04 -18.29 -18.52
C VAL A 334 -36.61 -18.46 -19.04
N ALA A 335 -36.48 -19.24 -20.12
CA ALA A 335 -35.34 -19.20 -21.02
C ALA A 335 -35.62 -18.15 -22.10
N ILE A 336 -34.59 -17.42 -22.53
CA ILE A 336 -34.65 -16.55 -23.72
C ILE A 336 -33.44 -16.91 -24.60
N ASP A 337 -33.76 -17.08 -25.88
CA ASP A 337 -32.95 -17.52 -27.03
C ASP A 337 -31.61 -16.82 -27.24
#